data_AF-A0A7S7U407-F1
#
_entry.id   AF-A0A7S7U407-F1
#
_cell.length_a   1.000
_cell.length_b   1.000
_cell.length_c   1.000
_cell.angle_alpha   90.00
_cell.angle_beta   90.00
_cell.angle_gamma   90.00
#
_symmetry.space_group_name_H-M   'P 1'
#
loop_
_entity.id
_entity.type
_entity.pdbx_description
1 polymer ?
#
loop_
_entity_poly.entity_id
_entity_poly.type
_entity_poly.pdbx_seq_one_letter_code
_entity_poly.pdbx_strand_id
1 'polypeptide(L)'
;MANIDHKQGTYTIAANATQQFTFWWGKDSKAPNEFFDVSIAPHFEKSPTSMEPLHETDRAVLWDHRGGVGVVLILTLQNSNSFPVTFEANHVRIY
;
A
#
# COMPACT_ATOMS: atom_id res chain seq x y z
N MET A 1 -17.25 -15.21 -13.97
CA MET A 1 -16.86 -14.96 -12.57
C MET A 1 -15.54 -14.21 -12.63
N ALA A 2 -15.38 -13.11 -11.88
CA ALA A 2 -14.12 -12.36 -11.91
C ALA A 2 -13.02 -13.15 -11.20
N ASN A 3 -11.80 -13.08 -11.71
CA ASN A 3 -10.61 -13.62 -11.05
C ASN A 3 -10.11 -12.61 -10.02
N ILE A 4 -9.66 -13.10 -8.87
CA ILE A 4 -9.14 -12.26 -7.78
C ILE A 4 -7.72 -12.74 -7.45
N ASP A 5 -6.76 -11.83 -7.54
CA ASP A 5 -5.37 -12.07 -7.16
C ASP A 5 -5.00 -11.26 -5.90
N HIS A 6 -4.14 -11.85 -5.06
CA HIS A 6 -3.64 -11.23 -3.84
C HIS A 6 -2.10 -11.25 -3.79
N LYS A 7 -1.51 -10.14 -3.34
CA LYS A 7 -0.08 -10.02 -2.96
C LYS A 7 -0.02 -9.29 -1.62
N GLN A 8 1.02 -9.56 -0.85
CA GLN A 8 1.27 -8.85 0.42
C GLN A 8 2.72 -8.43 0.51
N GLY A 9 2.98 -7.34 1.22
CA GLY A 9 4.32 -6.87 1.54
C GLY A 9 4.35 -6.17 2.88
N THR A 10 5.45 -6.34 3.61
CA THR A 10 5.67 -5.72 4.91
C THR A 10 6.58 -4.50 4.75
N TYR A 11 6.19 -3.37 5.32
CA TYR A 11 6.89 -2.09 5.20
C TYR A 11 7.03 -1.43 6.56
N THR A 12 8.08 -0.63 6.74
CA THR A 12 8.31 0.15 7.97
C THR A 12 8.45 1.62 7.62
N ILE A 13 7.76 2.47 8.37
CA ILE A 13 7.91 3.93 8.32
C ILE A 13 8.59 4.41 9.61
N ALA A 14 9.57 5.31 9.47
CA ALA A 14 10.31 5.85 10.60
C ALA A 14 9.40 6.68 11.54
N ALA A 15 9.85 6.89 12.77
CA ALA A 15 9.16 7.75 13.74
C ALA A 15 9.00 9.19 13.22
N ASN A 16 7.84 9.80 13.47
CA ASN A 16 7.55 11.20 13.09
C ASN A 16 7.81 11.53 11.61
N ALA A 17 7.65 10.56 10.71
CA ALA A 17 7.96 10.70 9.29
C ALA A 17 6.70 10.64 8.42
N THR A 18 6.77 11.32 7.27
CA THR A 18 5.83 11.14 6.17
C THR A 18 6.57 10.52 5.00
N GLN A 19 6.04 9.41 4.47
CA GLN A 19 6.69 8.65 3.41
C GLN A 19 5.70 8.23 2.35
N GLN A 20 6.12 8.35 1.09
CA GLN A 20 5.39 7.86 -0.07
C GLN A 20 5.79 6.43 -0.39
N PHE A 21 4.79 5.58 -0.63
CA PHE A 21 4.92 4.21 -1.07
C PHE A 21 4.31 4.07 -2.46
N THR A 22 4.93 3.25 -3.30
CA THR A 22 4.43 2.95 -4.64
C THR A 22 4.19 1.45 -4.76
N PHE A 23 2.95 1.09 -5.07
CA PHE A 23 2.51 -0.30 -5.21
C PHE A 23 2.06 -0.57 -6.63
N TRP A 24 2.36 -1.77 -7.14
CA TRP A 24 1.98 -2.18 -8.49
C TRP A 24 1.95 -3.70 -8.63
N TRP A 25 1.28 -4.18 -9.67
CA TRP A 25 1.28 -5.61 -10.06
C TRP A 25 2.42 -5.98 -11.03
N GLY A 26 3.07 -4.98 -11.64
CA GLY A 26 4.18 -5.17 -12.56
C GLY A 26 3.70 -5.79 -13.88
N LYS A 27 4.56 -6.63 -14.49
CA LYS A 27 4.28 -7.30 -15.78
C LYS A 27 3.00 -8.14 -15.80
N ASP A 28 2.47 -8.50 -14.64
CA ASP A 28 1.26 -9.32 -14.54
C ASP A 28 -0.03 -8.51 -14.65
N SER A 29 0.05 -7.17 -14.69
CA SER A 29 -1.09 -6.26 -14.85
C SER A 29 -1.96 -6.62 -16.05
N LYS A 30 -3.28 -6.54 -15.84
CA LYS A 30 -4.37 -6.72 -16.80
C LYS A 30 -5.06 -5.39 -17.12
N ALA A 31 -4.45 -4.28 -16.74
CA ALA A 31 -4.92 -2.94 -17.08
C ALA A 31 -5.20 -2.81 -18.60
N PRO A 32 -6.27 -2.10 -19.00
CA PRO A 32 -7.18 -1.31 -18.15
C PRO A 32 -8.33 -2.13 -17.54
N ASN A 33 -8.43 -3.44 -17.80
CA ASN A 33 -9.56 -4.27 -17.39
C ASN A 33 -9.40 -4.84 -15.97
N GLU A 34 -8.73 -4.11 -15.08
CA GLU A 34 -8.50 -4.54 -13.70
C GLU A 34 -8.89 -3.45 -12.71
N PHE A 35 -9.49 -3.83 -11.60
CA PHE A 35 -9.55 -3.02 -10.39
C PHE A 35 -8.31 -3.36 -9.54
N PHE A 36 -7.60 -2.35 -9.05
CA PHE A 36 -6.44 -2.52 -8.17
C PHE A 36 -6.56 -1.58 -6.96
N ASP A 37 -6.42 -2.15 -5.77
CA ASP A 37 -6.35 -1.40 -4.51
C ASP A 37 -5.35 -2.05 -3.54
N VAL A 38 -4.91 -1.25 -2.57
CA VAL A 38 -4.02 -1.65 -1.48
C VAL A 38 -4.63 -1.20 -0.15
N SER A 39 -4.88 -2.17 0.72
CA SER A 39 -5.19 -1.90 2.12
C SER A 39 -3.94 -1.99 2.98
N ILE A 40 -3.86 -1.17 4.01
CA ILE A 40 -2.79 -1.22 5.00
C ILE A 40 -3.32 -1.74 6.33
N ALA A 41 -2.55 -2.58 6.99
CA ALA A 41 -2.85 -3.07 8.33
C ALA A 41 -1.59 -2.95 9.21
N PRO A 42 -1.69 -2.40 10.43
CA PRO A 42 -0.55 -2.38 11.34
C PRO A 42 -0.05 -3.81 11.64
N HIS A 43 1.27 -3.99 11.64
CA HIS A 43 1.93 -5.24 12.01
C HIS A 43 2.23 -5.20 13.52
N PHE A 44 1.49 -5.97 14.31
CA PHE A 44 1.64 -5.98 15.76
C PHE A 44 2.51 -7.16 16.23
N GLU A 45 3.77 -6.93 16.59
CA GLU A 45 4.58 -7.93 17.29
C GLU A 45 4.31 -7.94 18.80
N LYS A 46 4.21 -6.74 19.42
CA LYS A 46 3.77 -6.49 20.80
C LYS A 46 3.14 -5.11 20.83
N SER A 47 1.82 -5.03 20.98
CA SER A 47 1.09 -3.76 20.88
C SER A 47 1.54 -2.78 21.98
N PRO A 48 2.10 -1.59 21.66
CA PRO A 48 2.17 -0.52 22.63
C PRO A 48 0.74 -0.05 22.90
N THR A 49 0.37 0.11 24.17
CA THR A 49 -0.98 0.51 24.62
C THR A 49 -1.43 1.88 24.08
N SER A 50 -0.56 2.64 23.40
CA SER A 50 -0.79 4.00 22.92
C SER A 50 -0.27 4.27 21.49
N MET A 51 -0.32 3.28 20.60
CA MET A 51 0.07 3.50 19.20
C MET A 51 -1.03 4.24 18.43
N GLU A 52 -0.69 5.40 17.88
CA GLU A 52 -1.55 6.13 16.95
C GLU A 52 -1.55 5.45 15.58
N PRO A 53 -2.70 5.42 14.88
CA PRO A 53 -2.78 4.83 13.54
C PRO A 53 -1.91 5.62 12.55
N LEU A 54 -1.39 4.92 11.53
CA LEU A 54 -0.78 5.59 10.38
C LEU A 54 -1.86 6.40 9.66
N HIS A 55 -1.56 7.67 9.39
CA HIS A 55 -2.50 8.57 8.74
C HIS A 55 -2.21 8.62 7.24
N GLU A 56 -3.20 8.27 6.43
CA GLU A 56 -3.16 8.44 4.98
C GLU A 56 -3.34 9.93 4.66
N THR A 57 -2.29 10.56 4.14
CA THR A 57 -2.28 11.99 3.83
C THR A 57 -2.54 12.28 2.36
N ASP A 58 -2.25 11.32 1.48
CA ASP A 58 -2.52 11.41 0.05
C ASP A 58 -2.60 10.02 -0.57
N ARG A 59 -3.42 9.89 -1.63
CA ARG A 59 -3.61 8.66 -2.41
C ARG A 59 -3.90 9.00 -3.86
N ALA A 60 -3.15 8.38 -4.76
CA ALA A 60 -3.38 8.47 -6.19
C ALA A 60 -3.32 7.09 -6.85
N VAL A 61 -4.28 6.81 -7.73
CA VAL A 61 -4.26 5.66 -8.62
C VAL A 61 -3.97 6.17 -10.04
N LEU A 62 -2.85 5.72 -10.59
CA LEU A 62 -2.35 6.15 -11.88
C LEU A 62 -2.31 4.96 -12.83
N TRP A 63 -2.55 5.23 -14.11
CA TRP A 63 -2.32 4.26 -15.17
C TRP A 63 -1.09 4.67 -15.97
N ASP A 64 0.01 3.93 -15.82
CA ASP A 64 1.23 4.16 -16.58
C ASP A 64 1.45 3.06 -17.63
N HIS A 65 0.98 3.35 -18.84
CA HIS A 65 1.13 2.49 -20.01
C HIS A 65 2.58 2.46 -20.56
N ARG A 66 3.46 3.39 -20.15
CA ARG A 66 4.83 3.50 -20.68
C ARG A 66 5.83 2.72 -19.85
N GLY A 67 5.61 2.60 -18.54
CA GLY A 67 6.49 1.87 -17.64
C GLY A 67 6.36 0.33 -17.70
N GLY A 68 5.37 -0.21 -18.44
CA GLY A 68 5.11 -1.66 -18.47
C GLY A 68 4.58 -2.22 -17.13
N VAL A 69 4.13 -1.36 -16.23
CA VAL A 69 3.76 -1.69 -14.85
C VAL A 69 2.23 -1.78 -14.66
N GLY A 70 1.45 -1.19 -15.56
CA GLY A 70 -0.02 -1.20 -15.50
C GLY A 70 -0.60 -0.11 -14.59
N VAL A 71 -1.60 -0.47 -13.77
CA VAL A 71 -2.12 0.43 -12.72
C VAL A 71 -1.13 0.48 -11.55
N VAL A 72 -0.82 1.69 -11.10
CA VAL A 72 0.06 1.99 -9.97
C VAL A 72 -0.74 2.72 -8.91
N LEU A 73 -0.58 2.33 -7.65
CA LEU A 73 -1.15 3.02 -6.49
C LEU A 73 -0.02 3.69 -5.72
N ILE A 74 -0.10 5.02 -5.60
CA ILE A 74 0.78 5.84 -4.79
C ILE A 74 0.04 6.19 -3.51
N LEU A 75 0.67 5.90 -2.37
CA LEU A 75 0.10 6.11 -1.03
C LEU A 75 1.09 6.87 -0.16
N THR A 76 0.67 8.00 0.39
CA THR A 76 1.51 8.79 1.31
C THR A 76 1.00 8.62 2.74
N LEU A 77 1.83 8.01 3.59
CA LEU A 77 1.51 7.72 4.98
C LEU A 77 2.33 8.62 5.91
N GLN A 78 1.69 9.08 6.98
CA GLN A 78 2.31 9.78 8.08
C GLN A 78 2.31 8.89 9.33
N ASN A 79 3.49 8.76 9.94
CA ASN A 79 3.67 8.16 11.24
C ASN A 79 3.89 9.26 12.28
N SER A 80 2.87 9.54 13.10
CA SER A 80 2.97 10.51 14.20
C SER A 80 3.49 9.89 15.50
N ASN A 81 3.79 8.59 15.50
CA ASN A 81 4.36 7.92 16.67
C ASN A 81 5.85 8.31 16.82
N SER A 82 6.31 8.30 18.07
CA SER A 82 7.72 8.50 18.43
C SER A 82 8.62 7.28 18.16
N PHE A 83 8.06 6.22 17.57
CA PHE A 83 8.74 4.98 17.21
C PHE A 83 8.41 4.58 15.77
N PRO A 84 9.30 3.81 15.10
CA PRO A 84 9.00 3.25 13.78
C PRO A 84 7.79 2.32 13.84
N VAL A 85 6.92 2.39 12.82
CA VAL A 85 5.73 1.55 12.71
C VAL A 85 5.88 0.65 11.50
N THR A 86 5.68 -0.66 11.71
CA THR A 86 5.62 -1.65 10.64
C THR A 86 4.16 -1.91 10.27
N PHE A 87 3.86 -2.04 8.98
CA PHE A 87 2.54 -2.35 8.46
C PHE A 87 2.62 -3.36 7.30
N GLU A 88 1.55 -4.14 7.15
CA GLU A 88 1.30 -5.00 5.99
C GLU A 88 0.51 -4.21 4.95
N ALA A 89 0.97 -4.21 3.71
CA ALA A 89 0.22 -3.75 2.55
C ALA A 89 -0.35 -4.97 1.81
N ASN A 90 -1.68 -5.06 1.74
CA ASN A 90 -2.39 -6.13 1.07
C ASN A 90 -2.92 -5.63 -0.27
N HIS A 91 -2.37 -6.16 -1.35
CA HIS A 91 -2.73 -5.81 -2.71
C HIS A 91 -3.87 -6.71 -3.15
N VAL A 92 -4.95 -6.12 -3.65
CA VAL A 92 -6.09 -6.83 -4.24
C VAL A 92 -6.24 -6.40 -5.67
N ARG A 93 -6.40 -7.39 -6.56
CA ARG A 93 -6.76 -7.13 -7.95
C ARG A 93 -7.93 -7.99 -8.40
N ILE A 94 -8.86 -7.40 -9.15
CA ILE A 94 -10.04 -8.07 -9.72
C ILE A 94 -10.09 -7.83 -11.24
N TYR A 95 -10.25 -8.89 -12.05
CA TYR A 95 -10.33 -8.82 -13.53
C TYR A 95 -11.05 -10.03 -14.17
#